data_AF-A0A316QP85-F1
#
_entry.id   AF-A0A316QP85-F1
#
_cell.length_a   1.000
_cell.length_b   1.000
_cell.length_c   1.000
_cell.angle_alpha   90.00
_cell.angle_beta   90.00
_cell.angle_gamma   90.00
#
_symmetry.space_group_name_H-M   'P 1'
#
loop_
_entity.id
_entity.type
_entity.pdbx_description
1 polymer ?
#
loop_
_entity_poly.entity_id
_entity_poly.type
_entity_poly.pdbx_seq_one_letter_code
_entity_poly.pdbx_strand_id
1 'polypeptide(L)' 'MGFNDHCYDIPLENKVKKCKYCGEYYTCEKLEQVPGFRDIDEEVCPYCNKTNNQSMEYEFSCYKLTREEKEYLKQKGIIK' A
#
# COMPACT_ATOMS: atom_id res chain seq x y z
N MET A 1 -25.34 13.72 -11.61
CA MET A 1 -24.04 14.30 -11.29
C MET A 1 -23.29 13.25 -10.50
N GLY A 2 -22.48 12.43 -11.19
CA GLY A 2 -21.66 11.42 -10.52
C GLY A 2 -20.48 12.14 -9.88
N PHE A 3 -20.29 11.94 -8.58
CA PHE A 3 -19.11 12.40 -7.87
C PHE A 3 -17.90 11.67 -8.45
N ASN A 4 -17.14 12.33 -9.33
CA ASN A 4 -15.82 11.88 -9.71
C ASN A 4 -14.87 12.24 -8.57
N ASP A 5 -14.87 11.43 -7.52
CA ASP A 5 -13.84 11.47 -6.49
C ASP A 5 -12.58 10.84 -7.07
N HIS A 6 -11.83 11.62 -7.88
CA HIS A 6 -10.54 11.26 -8.50
C HIS A 6 -9.43 10.92 -7.49
N CYS A 7 -9.76 10.83 -6.20
CA CYS A 7 -8.87 10.45 -5.11
C CYS A 7 -8.38 8.99 -5.23
N TYR A 8 -9.10 8.14 -5.97
CA TYR A 8 -8.81 6.71 -6.14
C TYR A 8 -8.00 6.36 -7.39
N ASP A 9 -7.68 7.35 -8.24
CA ASP A 9 -7.00 7.13 -9.54
C ASP A 9 -5.47 6.99 -9.42
N ILE A 10 -4.95 6.62 -8.24
CA ILE A 10 -3.50 6.36 -8.08
C ILE A 10 -3.20 5.00 -8.73
N PRO A 11 -2.32 4.95 -9.77
CA PRO A 11 -1.98 3.69 -10.43
C PRO A 11 -1.43 2.66 -9.44
N LEU A 12 -1.84 1.40 -9.61
CA LEU A 12 -1.41 0.27 -8.77
C LEU A 12 0.12 0.22 -8.58
N GLU A 13 0.84 0.57 -9.63
CA GLU A 13 2.32 0.65 -9.70
C GLU A 13 2.93 1.51 -8.61
N ASN A 14 2.27 2.61 -8.25
CA ASN A 14 2.74 3.55 -7.23
C ASN A 14 2.39 3.10 -5.81
N LYS A 15 1.50 2.11 -5.67
CA LYS A 15 1.07 1.54 -4.38
C LYS A 15 1.86 0.28 -4.01
N VAL A 16 2.60 -0.29 -4.96
CA VAL A 16 3.32 -1.55 -4.75
C VAL A 16 4.59 -1.32 -3.94
N LYS A 17 4.78 -2.16 -2.93
CA LYS A 17 5.97 -2.20 -2.09
C LYS A 17 6.46 -3.62 -1.91
N LYS A 18 7.76 -3.75 -1.64
CA LYS A 18 8.41 -5.02 -1.31
C LYS A 18 8.67 -5.08 0.19
N CYS A 19 8.25 -6.16 0.82
CA CYS A 19 8.52 -6.39 2.24
C CYS A 19 10.02 -6.62 2.47
N LYS A 20 10.60 -5.96 3.47
CA LYS A 20 12.03 -6.11 3.82
C LYS A 20 12.34 -7.46 4.46
N TYR A 21 11.34 -8.13 5.03
CA TYR A 21 11.51 -9.37 5.79
C TYR A 21 11.23 -10.63 4.96
N CYS A 22 10.06 -10.72 4.32
CA CYS A 22 9.71 -11.89 3.51
C CYS A 22 10.04 -11.74 2.02
N GLY A 23 10.33 -10.52 1.55
CA GLY A 23 10.61 -10.25 0.14
C GLY A 23 9.39 -10.26 -0.78
N GLU A 24 8.20 -10.56 -0.28
CA GLU A 24 6.95 -10.53 -1.04
C GLU A 24 6.53 -9.09 -1.39
N TYR A 25 5.86 -8.95 -2.54
CA TYR A 25 5.27 -7.70 -2.98
C TYR A 25 3.82 -7.58 -2.50
N TYR A 26 3.44 -6.42 -1.99
CA TYR A 26 2.11 -6.08 -1.50
C TYR A 26 1.74 -4.67 -1.91
N THR A 27 0.45 -4.31 -1.87
CA THR A 27 0.02 -2.92 -2.02
C THR A 27 -0.04 -2.28 -0.66
N CYS A 28 0.39 -1.03 -0.56
CA CYS A 28 0.13 -0.25 0.63
C CYS A 28 -0.11 1.22 0.31
N GLU A 29 -1.29 1.68 0.70
CA GLU A 29 -1.71 3.07 0.58
C GLU A 29 -1.32 3.83 1.84
N LYS A 30 -0.96 5.11 1.65
CA LYS A 30 -0.67 6.03 2.74
C LYS A 30 -1.70 7.14 2.70
N LEU A 31 -2.40 7.36 3.82
CA LEU A 31 -3.32 8.46 3.98
C LEU A 31 -2.79 9.40 5.05
N GLU A 32 -2.75 10.71 4.79
CA GLU A 32 -2.30 11.67 5.80
C GLU A 32 -3.32 11.75 6.93
N GLN A 33 -2.84 11.63 8.17
CA GLN A 33 -3.67 11.73 9.36
C GLN A 33 -4.05 13.17 9.66
N VAL A 34 -5.28 13.36 10.14
CA VAL A 34 -5.80 14.67 10.52
C VAL A 34 -4.94 15.27 11.67
N PRO A 35 -4.37 16.47 11.49
CA PRO A 35 -3.63 17.13 12.57
C PRO A 35 -4.47 17.26 13.84
N GLY A 36 -3.92 16.87 14.99
CA GLY A 36 -4.61 16.88 16.29
C GLY A 36 -5.33 15.57 16.65
N PHE A 37 -5.48 14.63 15.71
CA PHE A 37 -6.00 13.28 15.93
C PHE A 37 -5.00 12.22 15.43
N ARG A 38 -3.72 12.47 15.68
CA ARG A 38 -2.63 11.63 15.17
C ARG A 38 -2.32 10.50 16.12
N ASP A 39 -2.29 9.28 15.60
CA ASP A 39 -1.88 8.07 16.29
C ASP A 39 -0.75 7.38 15.54
N ILE A 40 0.10 6.64 16.26
CA ILE A 40 1.13 5.83 15.61
C ILE A 40 0.43 4.70 14.86
N ASP A 41 0.58 4.69 13.55
CA ASP A 41 0.13 3.59 12.70
C ASP A 41 1.32 2.86 12.05
N GLU A 42 1.13 1.56 11.83
CA GLU A 42 2.17 0.64 11.40
C GLU A 42 1.92 0.08 10.00
N GLU A 43 2.94 0.15 9.15
CA GLU A 43 2.93 -0.50 7.85
C GLU A 43 3.19 -2.00 8.01
N VAL A 44 2.14 -2.76 8.31
CA VAL A 44 2.22 -4.20 8.53
C VAL A 44 2.15 -4.96 7.21
N CYS A 45 3.16 -5.80 6.95
CA CYS A 45 3.14 -6.68 5.78
C CYS A 45 1.98 -7.71 5.90
N PRO A 46 1.08 -7.81 4.91
CA PRO A 46 -0.07 -8.73 5.00
C PRO A 46 0.30 -10.21 4.80
N TYR A 47 1.56 -10.51 4.46
CA TYR A 47 2.06 -11.88 4.29
C TYR A 47 2.75 -12.42 5.54
N CYS A 48 3.63 -11.64 6.15
CA CYS A 48 4.46 -12.08 7.28
C CYS A 48 4.16 -11.35 8.60
N ASN A 49 3.20 -10.42 8.60
CA ASN A 49 2.77 -9.61 9.74
C ASN A 49 3.91 -8.88 10.46
N LYS A 50 4.98 -8.55 9.73
CA LYS A 50 6.08 -7.74 10.26
C LYS A 50 5.90 -6.29 9.83
N THR A 51 6.21 -5.39 10.74
CA THR A 51 6.16 -3.94 10.55
C THR A 51 7.34 -3.47 9.71
N ASN A 52 7.07 -2.97 8.51
CA ASN A 52 8.09 -2.43 7.59
C ASN A 52 8.39 -0.95 7.84
N ASN A 53 7.41 -0.22 8.37
CA ASN A 53 7.49 1.20 8.68
C ASN A 53 6.44 1.57 9.75
N GLN A 54 6.58 2.73 10.36
CA GLN A 54 5.58 3.29 11.28
C GLN A 54 5.57 4.82 11.15
N SER A 55 4.43 5.46 11.37
CA SER A 55 4.27 6.91 11.25
C SER A 55 3.16 7.42 12.16
N MET A 56 3.35 8.63 12.70
CA MET A 56 2.26 9.40 13.32
C MET A 56 1.60 10.38 12.34
N GLU A 57 2.13 10.51 11.13
CA GLU A 57 1.63 11.44 10.12
C GLU A 57 0.75 10.74 9.10
N TYR A 58 0.89 9.41 8.97
CA TYR A 58 0.26 8.65 7.92
C TYR A 58 -0.32 7.36 8.47
N GLU A 59 -1.54 7.04 8.04
CA GLU A 59 -2.14 5.72 8.16
C GLU A 59 -1.74 4.84 6.97
N PHE A 60 -1.49 3.57 7.23
CA PHE A 60 -1.06 2.57 6.27
C PHE A 60 -2.14 1.52 6.06
N SER A 61 -2.68 1.44 4.85
CA SER A 61 -3.61 0.39 4.46
C SER A 61 -2.91 -0.58 3.52
N CYS A 62 -2.43 -1.71 4.05
CA CYS A 62 -1.65 -2.69 3.29
C CYS A 62 -2.47 -3.95 2.96
N TYR A 63 -2.46 -4.37 1.70
CA TYR A 63 -3.23 -5.52 1.20
C TYR A 63 -2.39 -6.49 0.36
N LYS A 64 -2.84 -7.75 0.31
CA LYS A 64 -2.23 -8.75 -0.57
C LYS A 64 -2.58 -8.42 -2.01
N LEU A 65 -1.59 -8.52 -2.90
CA LEU A 65 -1.84 -8.50 -4.33
C LEU A 65 -2.67 -9.72 -4.73
N THR A 66 -3.74 -9.49 -5.48
CA THR A 66 -4.53 -10.51 -6.17
C THR A 66 -3.74 -11.14 -7.32
N ARG A 67 -4.25 -12.24 -7.89
CA ARG A 67 -3.59 -12.92 -9.00
C ARG A 67 -3.45 -12.02 -10.23
N GLU A 68 -4.53 -11.33 -10.59
CA GLU A 68 -4.59 -10.44 -11.75
C GLU A 68 -3.64 -9.25 -11.60
N GLU A 69 -3.58 -8.64 -10.42
CA GLU A 69 -2.65 -7.55 -10.12
C GLU A 69 -1.18 -8.01 -10.22
N LYS A 70 -0.86 -9.21 -9.73
CA LYS A 70 0.49 -9.78 -9.89
C LYS A 70 0.84 -10.00 -11.35
N GLU A 71 -0.09 -10.51 -12.16
CA GLU A 71 0.12 -10.72 -13.60
C GLU A 71 0.35 -9.38 -14.33
N TYR A 72 -0.48 -8.37 -14.05
CA TYR A 72 -0.33 -7.02 -14.59
C TYR A 72 1.04 -6.40 -14.26
N LEU A 73 1.45 -6.46 -13.00
CA LEU A 73 2.73 -5.89 -12.55
C LEU A 73 3.94 -6.66 -13.11
N LYS A 74 3.81 -7.97 -13.34
CA LYS A 74 4.83 -8.78 -14.04
C LYS A 74 4.95 -8.39 -15.50
N GLN A 75 3.83 -8.19 -16.19
CA GLN A 75 3.82 -7.73 -17.59
C GLN A 75 4.50 -6.36 -17.74
N LYS A 76 4.33 -5.48 -16.76
CA LYS A 76 5.02 -4.18 -16.69
C LYS A 76 6.47 -4.23 -16.20
N GLY A 77 6.94 -5.38 -15.71
CA GLY A 77 8.31 -5.54 -15.21
C GLY A 77 8.60 -4.86 -13.87
N ILE A 78 7.56 -4.47 -13.13
CA ILE A 78 7.67 -3.78 -11.83
C ILE A 78 7.98 -4.77 -10.71
N ILE A 79 7.36 -5.94 -10.77
CA ILE A 79 7.68 -7.06 -9.89
C ILE A 79 8.39 -8.14 -10.70
N LYS A 80 9.36 -8.80 -10.07
CA LYS A 80 10.15 -9.91 -10.62
C LYS A 80 9.74 -11.20 -9.96
#